data_AF-A0A1S9C8Q1-F1
#
_entry.id   AF-A0A1S9C8Q1-F1
#
_cell.length_a   1.000
_cell.length_b   1.000
_cell.length_c   1.000
_cell.angle_alpha   90.00
_cell.angle_beta   90.00
_cell.angle_gamma   90.00
#
_symmetry.space_group_name_H-M   'P 1'
#
loop_
_entity.id
_entity.type
_entity.pdbx_description
1 polymer ?
#
loop_
_entity_poly.entity_id
_entity_poly.type
_entity_poly.pdbx_seq_one_letter_code
_entity_poly.pdbx_strand_id
1 'polypeptide(L)'
;MIDKTIRALMVGLAVYLYYIFIANDFSILRAIIKILIVSLLLVTMERIKRKSSKKFFAHSSIEAIDKMSEITFIAYIGEMYKRLGYQVNVPTDPIEQEISDLTLYKGGKKFRLKCLHVDEFASIEVMNGLIKNQEKYIKVPFIIVTNGKFLQDSVNKAMETPMILRSRGYLEDYIEQIPKEPKKNRYDLNYN
;
A
#
# COMPACT_ATOMS: atom_id res chain seq x y z
N MET A 1 6.18 -11.20 14.25
CA MET A 1 6.16 -12.14 13.12
C MET A 1 5.32 -13.33 13.55
N ILE A 2 4.12 -13.55 13.00
CA ILE A 2 3.27 -14.67 13.42
C ILE A 2 3.90 -15.96 12.89
N ASP A 3 4.28 -16.86 13.80
CA ASP A 3 4.96 -18.12 13.51
C ASP A 3 4.14 -18.99 12.53
N LYS A 4 4.84 -19.77 11.69
CA LYS A 4 4.23 -20.64 10.68
C LYS A 4 3.30 -21.67 11.33
N THR A 5 3.64 -22.13 12.53
CA THR A 5 2.82 -22.98 13.40
C THR A 5 1.51 -22.30 13.80
N ILE A 6 1.54 -21.03 14.19
CA ILE A 6 0.33 -20.28 14.56
C ILE A 6 -0.59 -20.12 13.34
N ARG A 7 -0.03 -19.89 12.14
CA ARG A 7 -0.83 -19.83 10.90
C ARG A 7 -1.46 -21.18 10.56
N ALA A 8 -0.69 -22.27 10.65
CA ALA A 8 -1.22 -23.61 10.40
C ALA A 8 -2.33 -23.97 11.40
N LEU A 9 -2.18 -23.58 12.66
CA LEU A 9 -3.17 -23.81 13.71
C LEU A 9 -4.44 -22.99 13.47
N MET A 10 -4.34 -21.73 13.04
CA MET A 10 -5.50 -20.92 12.66
C MET A 10 -6.26 -21.48 11.45
N VAL A 11 -5.54 -21.98 10.44
CA VAL A 11 -6.16 -22.60 9.26
C VAL A 11 -6.84 -23.92 9.63
N GLY A 12 -6.18 -24.76 10.44
CA GLY A 12 -6.76 -25.99 10.95
C GLY A 12 -8.02 -25.75 11.78
N LEU A 13 -8.01 -24.73 12.64
CA LEU A 13 -9.18 -24.33 13.42
C LEU A 13 -10.33 -23.86 12.52
N ALA A 14 -10.03 -23.08 11.48
CA ALA A 14 -11.03 -22.60 10.54
C ALA A 14 -11.67 -23.72 9.72
N VAL A 15 -10.88 -24.69 9.24
CA VAL A 15 -11.37 -25.88 8.52
C VAL A 15 -12.22 -26.77 9.43
N TYR A 16 -11.80 -26.95 10.69
CA TYR A 16 -12.55 -27.71 11.69
C TYR A 16 -13.91 -27.07 12.01
N LEU A 17 -13.93 -25.76 12.22
CA LEU A 17 -15.16 -25.00 12.44
C LEU A 17 -16.08 -25.04 11.21
N TYR A 18 -15.51 -25.05 10.00
CA TYR A 18 -16.25 -25.22 8.74
C TYR A 18 -16.82 -26.64 8.56
N TYR A 19 -16.09 -27.67 9.00
CA TYR A 19 -16.59 -29.04 9.02
C TYR A 19 -17.78 -29.19 9.97
N ILE A 20 -17.67 -28.66 11.20
CA ILE A 20 -18.79 -28.60 12.16
C ILE A 20 -19.96 -27.77 11.61
N PHE A 21 -19.67 -26.75 10.79
CA PHE A 21 -20.67 -25.89 10.15
C PHE A 21 -21.56 -26.65 9.15
N ILE A 22 -21.02 -27.66 8.45
CA ILE A 22 -21.73 -28.47 7.44
C ILE A 22 -22.37 -29.72 8.05
N ALA A 23 -21.67 -30.39 8.98
CA ALA A 23 -22.06 -31.71 9.46
C ALA A 23 -23.18 -31.71 10.52
N ASN A 24 -23.63 -30.55 11.02
CA ASN A 24 -24.56 -30.48 12.13
C ASN A 24 -25.77 -29.58 11.82
N ASP A 25 -26.95 -30.18 11.98
CA ASP A 25 -28.27 -29.80 11.47
C ASP A 25 -28.75 -28.36 11.78
N PHE A 26 -29.74 -27.91 10.98
CA PHE A 26 -30.33 -26.57 10.83
C PHE A 26 -31.10 -26.06 12.06
N SER A 27 -30.53 -26.09 13.25
CA SER A 27 -31.08 -25.32 14.38
C SER A 27 -30.87 -23.82 14.10
N ILE A 28 -31.97 -23.07 13.99
CA ILE A 28 -32.01 -21.62 13.80
C ILE A 28 -31.04 -20.90 14.77
N LEU A 29 -30.93 -21.40 16.01
CA LEU A 29 -30.01 -20.90 17.03
C LEU A 29 -28.54 -20.91 16.57
N ARG A 30 -28.07 -21.99 15.93
CA ARG A 30 -26.69 -22.08 15.42
C ARG A 30 -26.46 -21.20 14.20
N ALA A 31 -27.47 -21.02 13.34
CA ALA A 31 -27.42 -20.08 12.23
C ALA A 31 -27.29 -18.62 12.72
N ILE A 32 -28.03 -18.24 13.76
CA ILE A 32 -27.93 -16.91 14.39
C ILE A 32 -26.53 -16.68 14.98
N ILE A 33 -25.98 -17.67 15.69
CA ILE A 33 -24.61 -17.58 16.24
C ILE A 33 -23.57 -17.38 15.11
N LYS A 34 -23.70 -18.10 13.99
CA LYS A 34 -22.82 -17.95 12.81
C LYS A 34 -22.88 -16.54 12.23
N ILE A 35 -24.08 -15.98 12.06
CA ILE A 35 -24.27 -14.60 11.57
C ILE A 35 -23.64 -13.59 12.53
N LEU A 36 -23.79 -13.78 13.85
CA LEU A 36 -23.18 -12.92 14.86
C LEU A 36 -21.65 -12.94 14.80
N ILE A 37 -21.03 -14.12 14.64
CA ILE A 37 -19.57 -14.23 14.52
C ILE A 37 -19.06 -13.53 13.26
N VAL A 38 -19.69 -13.76 12.10
CA VAL A 38 -19.30 -13.10 10.85
C VAL A 38 -19.49 -11.59 10.96
N SER A 39 -20.60 -11.13 11.53
CA SER A 39 -20.87 -9.70 11.75
C SER A 39 -19.82 -9.06 12.68
N LEU A 40 -19.45 -9.74 13.77
CA LEU A 40 -18.41 -9.28 14.68
C LEU A 40 -17.04 -9.19 13.98
N LEU A 41 -16.69 -10.18 13.15
CA LEU A 41 -15.46 -10.16 12.35
C LEU A 41 -15.45 -8.97 11.38
N LEU A 42 -16.54 -8.75 10.64
CA LEU A 42 -16.65 -7.63 9.70
C LEU A 42 -16.52 -6.27 10.42
N VAL A 43 -17.20 -6.09 11.55
CA VAL A 43 -17.10 -4.85 12.36
C VAL A 43 -15.67 -4.66 12.88
N THR A 44 -15.01 -5.73 13.32
CA THR A 44 -13.64 -5.67 13.84
C THR A 44 -12.65 -5.33 12.72
N MET A 45 -12.77 -5.95 11.55
CA MET A 45 -11.97 -5.63 10.36
C MET A 45 -12.15 -4.18 9.94
N GLU A 46 -13.40 -3.69 9.92
CA GLU A 46 -13.70 -2.29 9.59
C GLU A 46 -13.10 -1.32 10.62
N ARG A 47 -13.17 -1.64 11.92
CA ARG A 47 -12.52 -0.84 12.98
C ARG A 47 -10.99 -0.81 12.82
N ILE A 48 -10.36 -1.94 12.53
CA ILE A 48 -8.91 -2.03 12.29
C ILE A 48 -8.54 -1.20 11.06
N LYS A 49 -9.30 -1.33 9.95
CA LYS A 49 -9.10 -0.56 8.73
C LYS A 49 -9.23 0.94 8.96
N ARG A 50 -10.23 1.37 9.73
CA ARG A 50 -10.41 2.78 10.12
C ARG A 50 -9.25 3.30 10.98
N LYS A 51 -8.80 2.52 11.98
CA LYS A 51 -7.68 2.90 12.84
C LYS A 51 -6.37 3.00 12.04
N SER A 52 -6.12 2.06 11.14
CA SER A 52 -4.97 2.09 10.23
C SER A 52 -5.02 3.32 9.31
N SER A 53 -6.19 3.59 8.72
CA SER A 53 -6.39 4.77 7.86
C SER A 53 -6.18 6.08 8.61
N LYS A 54 -6.71 6.22 9.84
CA LYS A 54 -6.45 7.40 10.68
C LYS A 54 -4.96 7.61 10.93
N LYS A 55 -4.21 6.55 11.23
CA LYS A 55 -2.75 6.65 11.42
C LYS A 55 -2.04 7.08 10.15
N PHE A 56 -2.39 6.50 9.01
CA PHE A 56 -1.81 6.87 7.71
C PHE A 56 -2.06 8.35 7.40
N PHE A 57 -3.30 8.81 7.56
CA PHE A 57 -3.67 10.22 7.31
C PHE A 57 -3.01 11.20 8.28
N ALA A 58 -2.86 10.83 9.55
CA ALA A 58 -2.14 11.64 10.52
C ALA A 58 -0.66 11.89 10.15
N HIS A 59 -0.06 11.03 9.33
CA HIS A 59 1.32 11.15 8.85
C HIS A 59 1.38 11.51 7.36
N SER A 60 0.26 11.89 6.75
CA SER A 60 0.18 12.25 5.33
C SER A 60 0.37 13.76 5.10
N SER A 61 1.22 14.43 5.87
CA SER A 61 1.66 15.80 5.52
C SER A 61 3.01 15.74 4.82
N ILE A 62 3.27 16.69 3.92
CA ILE A 62 4.52 16.68 3.16
C ILE A 62 5.72 16.88 4.08
N GLU A 63 5.58 17.67 5.14
CA GLU A 63 6.61 17.87 6.16
C GLU A 63 6.89 16.60 6.97
N ALA A 64 5.88 15.73 7.14
CA ALA A 64 6.08 14.43 7.77
C ALA A 64 6.84 13.50 6.84
N ILE A 65 6.50 13.49 5.55
CA ILE A 65 7.17 12.68 4.50
C ILE A 65 8.66 13.05 4.39
N ASP A 66 8.99 14.34 4.41
CA ASP A 66 10.37 14.81 4.32
C ASP A 66 11.23 14.35 5.51
N LYS A 67 10.61 14.12 6.67
CA LYS A 67 11.30 13.66 7.89
C LYS A 67 11.32 12.13 8.03
N MET A 68 10.69 11.39 7.12
CA MET A 68 10.68 9.92 7.18
C MET A 68 12.07 9.37 6.88
N SER A 69 12.44 8.25 7.52
CA SER A 69 13.56 7.46 7.03
C SER A 69 13.19 6.81 5.69
N GLU A 70 14.19 6.47 4.86
CA GLU A 70 13.99 5.83 3.56
C GLU A 70 13.07 4.59 3.65
N ILE A 71 13.30 3.72 4.64
CA ILE A 71 12.47 2.52 4.87
C ILE A 71 11.01 2.91 5.19
N THR A 72 10.81 3.95 5.98
CA THR A 72 9.47 4.45 6.33
C THR A 72 8.80 5.08 5.12
N PHE A 73 9.55 5.80 4.29
CA PHE A 73 9.07 6.38 3.04
C PHE A 73 8.62 5.28 2.07
N ILE A 74 9.42 4.22 1.87
CA ILE A 74 9.02 3.05 1.06
C ILE A 74 7.72 2.43 1.57
N ALA A 75 7.60 2.24 2.89
CA ALA A 75 6.39 1.70 3.50
C ALA A 75 5.17 2.62 3.30
N TYR A 76 5.36 3.93 3.42
CA TYR A 76 4.33 4.94 3.16
C TYR A 76 3.85 4.90 1.71
N ILE A 77 4.78 4.91 0.75
CA ILE A 77 4.46 4.79 -0.68
C ILE A 77 3.74 3.47 -0.97
N GLY A 78 4.17 2.37 -0.36
CA GLY A 78 3.49 1.08 -0.50
C GLY A 78 2.03 1.13 -0.01
N GLU A 79 1.78 1.78 1.13
CA GLU A 79 0.42 1.94 1.65
C GLU A 79 -0.42 2.91 0.80
N MET A 80 0.19 3.99 0.27
CA MET A 80 -0.45 4.88 -0.70
C MET A 80 -0.94 4.11 -1.94
N TYR A 81 -0.08 3.29 -2.56
CA TYR A 81 -0.47 2.53 -3.74
C TYR A 81 -1.53 1.46 -3.44
N LYS A 82 -1.50 0.84 -2.26
CA LYS A 82 -2.59 -0.06 -1.82
C LYS A 82 -3.94 0.67 -1.80
N ARG A 83 -3.96 1.92 -1.31
CA ARG A 83 -5.17 2.76 -1.26
C ARG A 83 -5.64 3.20 -2.65
N LEU A 84 -4.72 3.37 -3.59
CA LEU A 84 -5.01 3.60 -5.02
C LEU A 84 -5.47 2.32 -5.77
N GLY A 85 -5.68 1.21 -5.06
CA GLY A 85 -6.21 -0.04 -5.58
C GLY A 85 -5.16 -0.97 -6.21
N TYR A 86 -3.88 -0.77 -5.90
CA TYR A 86 -2.82 -1.68 -6.34
C TYR A 86 -2.63 -2.80 -5.31
N GLN A 87 -2.30 -3.99 -5.79
CA GLN A 87 -1.63 -4.98 -4.94
C GLN A 87 -0.14 -4.61 -4.87
N VAL A 88 0.45 -4.65 -3.68
CA VAL A 88 1.83 -4.19 -3.44
C VAL A 88 2.60 -5.29 -2.74
N ASN A 89 3.69 -5.73 -3.39
CA ASN A 89 4.59 -6.78 -2.91
C ASN A 89 6.03 -6.26 -2.85
N VAL A 90 6.83 -6.83 -1.97
CA VAL A 90 8.29 -6.64 -1.97
C VAL A 90 8.89 -7.60 -3.02
N PRO A 91 9.86 -7.18 -3.85
CA PRO A 91 10.52 -8.07 -4.79
C PRO A 91 11.16 -9.27 -4.10
N THR A 92 11.04 -10.45 -4.70
CA THR A 92 11.60 -11.71 -4.17
C THR A 92 12.85 -12.16 -4.91
N ASP A 93 13.05 -11.68 -6.13
CA ASP A 93 14.23 -11.99 -6.94
C ASP A 93 15.39 -11.03 -6.58
N PRO A 94 16.64 -11.51 -6.42
CA PRO A 94 17.77 -10.67 -6.00
C PRO A 94 18.05 -9.49 -6.95
N ILE A 95 17.93 -9.71 -8.27
CA ILE A 95 18.16 -8.66 -9.27
C ILE A 95 17.04 -7.62 -9.17
N GLU A 96 15.80 -8.06 -8.96
CA GLU A 96 14.67 -7.16 -8.78
C GLU A 96 14.77 -6.34 -7.48
N GLN A 97 15.35 -6.89 -6.42
CA GLN A 97 15.57 -6.22 -5.14
C GLN A 97 16.62 -5.10 -5.25
N GLU A 98 17.64 -5.27 -6.10
CA GLU A 98 18.64 -4.22 -6.35
C GLU A 98 18.04 -3.02 -7.10
N ILE A 99 17.08 -3.28 -7.99
CA ILE A 99 16.58 -2.27 -8.93
C ILE A 99 15.27 -1.63 -8.46
N SER A 100 14.45 -2.33 -7.66
CA SER A 100 13.14 -1.85 -7.22
C SER A 100 12.91 -2.11 -5.75
N ASP A 101 12.18 -1.21 -5.09
CA ASP A 101 11.81 -1.39 -3.68
C ASP A 101 10.47 -2.12 -3.55
N LEU A 102 9.57 -1.91 -4.52
CA LEU A 102 8.23 -2.46 -4.54
C LEU A 102 7.85 -2.96 -5.94
N THR A 103 7.00 -3.99 -5.96
CA THR A 103 6.33 -4.50 -7.16
C THR A 103 4.83 -4.30 -7.01
N LEU A 104 4.22 -3.60 -7.96
CA LEU A 104 2.79 -3.29 -7.95
C LEU A 104 2.04 -4.11 -9.00
N TYR A 105 0.79 -4.45 -8.71
CA TYR A 105 -0.13 -5.06 -9.68
C TYR A 105 -1.46 -4.31 -9.70
N LYS A 106 -1.94 -3.99 -10.91
CA LYS A 106 -3.28 -3.41 -11.12
C LYS A 106 -3.85 -3.87 -12.45
N GLY A 107 -5.05 -4.44 -12.41
CA GLY A 107 -5.71 -4.97 -13.61
C GLY A 107 -4.86 -5.99 -14.38
N GLY A 108 -4.17 -6.89 -13.66
CA GLY A 108 -3.29 -7.92 -14.25
C GLY A 108 -1.94 -7.41 -14.78
N LYS A 109 -1.69 -6.10 -14.77
CA LYS A 109 -0.40 -5.50 -15.18
C LYS A 109 0.55 -5.38 -14.00
N LYS A 110 1.80 -5.82 -14.20
CA LYS A 110 2.92 -5.64 -13.26
C LYS A 110 3.55 -4.26 -13.48
N PHE A 111 3.94 -3.60 -12.41
CA PHE A 111 4.74 -2.38 -12.40
C PHE A 111 5.88 -2.55 -11.40
N ARG A 112 7.01 -1.96 -11.70
CA ARG A 112 8.11 -1.82 -10.75
C ARG A 112 8.08 -0.43 -10.15
N LEU A 113 8.46 -0.32 -8.89
CA LEU A 113 8.52 0.96 -8.22
C LEU A 113 9.83 1.10 -7.44
N LYS A 114 10.52 2.21 -7.68
CA LYS A 114 11.65 2.69 -6.87
C LYS A 114 11.24 3.96 -6.13
N CYS A 115 11.54 4.02 -4.85
CA CYS A 115 11.39 5.19 -4.01
C CYS A 115 12.75 5.89 -3.89
N LEU A 116 12.78 7.20 -4.04
CA LEU A 116 13.96 8.03 -3.80
C LEU A 116 13.61 9.07 -2.74
N HIS A 117 14.08 8.85 -1.52
CA HIS A 117 13.96 9.85 -0.45
C HIS A 117 15.19 10.75 -0.48
N VAL A 118 15.00 12.04 -0.76
CA VAL A 118 16.06 13.02 -1.00
C VAL A 118 15.71 14.35 -0.34
N ASP A 119 16.72 15.18 -0.07
CA ASP A 119 16.51 16.50 0.51
C ASP A 119 15.83 17.47 -0.47
N GLU A 120 16.33 17.55 -1.71
CA GLU A 120 15.81 18.50 -2.70
C GLU A 120 15.70 17.91 -4.11
N PHE A 121 16.77 17.29 -4.62
CA PHE A 121 16.82 16.74 -5.97
C PHE A 121 17.32 15.29 -5.99
N ALA A 122 16.71 14.48 -6.87
CA ALA A 122 17.28 13.18 -7.22
C ALA A 122 18.58 13.36 -8.01
N SER A 123 19.65 12.69 -7.60
CA SER A 123 20.96 12.84 -8.24
C SER A 123 20.97 12.28 -9.67
N ILE A 124 21.76 12.91 -10.54
CA ILE A 124 21.89 12.51 -11.95
C ILE A 124 22.46 11.10 -12.05
N GLU A 125 23.41 10.73 -11.18
CA GLU A 125 24.03 9.41 -11.19
C GLU A 125 23.00 8.31 -10.87
N VAL A 126 22.16 8.55 -9.87
CA VAL A 126 21.09 7.61 -9.49
C VAL A 126 20.09 7.46 -10.62
N MET A 127 19.66 8.57 -11.23
CA MET A 127 18.71 8.54 -12.34
C MET A 127 19.28 7.82 -13.57
N ASN A 128 20.54 8.08 -13.95
CA ASN A 128 21.19 7.38 -15.05
C ASN A 128 21.33 5.87 -14.77
N GLY A 129 21.62 5.49 -13.53
CA GLY A 129 21.66 4.08 -13.12
C GLY A 129 20.31 3.39 -13.27
N LEU A 130 19.23 4.04 -12.85
CA LEU A 130 17.87 3.52 -12.99
C LEU A 130 17.44 3.41 -14.45
N ILE A 131 17.76 4.38 -15.29
CA ILE A 131 17.49 4.35 -16.75
C ILE A 131 18.23 3.17 -17.40
N LYS A 132 19.53 3.00 -17.10
CA LYS A 132 20.31 1.88 -17.63
C LYS A 132 19.74 0.53 -17.17
N ASN A 133 19.28 0.44 -15.93
CA ASN A 133 18.64 -0.76 -15.41
C ASN A 133 17.29 -1.04 -16.09
N GLN A 134 16.54 0.01 -16.40
CA GLN A 134 15.28 -0.09 -17.14
C GLN A 134 15.50 -0.73 -18.51
N GLU A 135 16.44 -0.18 -19.29
CA GLU A 135 16.79 -0.66 -20.64
C GLU A 135 17.29 -2.11 -20.62
N LYS A 136 18.10 -2.46 -19.62
CA LYS A 136 18.78 -3.75 -19.57
C LYS A 136 17.92 -4.87 -18.99
N TYR A 137 17.06 -4.59 -18.02
CA TYR A 137 16.43 -5.63 -17.20
C TYR A 137 14.90 -5.54 -17.15
N ILE A 138 14.29 -4.42 -17.52
CA ILE A 138 12.90 -4.16 -17.18
C ILE A 138 12.08 -3.89 -18.46
N LYS A 139 11.48 -4.95 -19.00
CA LYS A 139 10.46 -4.87 -20.08
C LYS A 139 9.08 -4.41 -19.59
N VAL A 140 9.01 -3.86 -18.39
CA VAL A 140 7.78 -3.58 -17.63
C VAL A 140 7.77 -2.10 -17.26
N PRO A 141 6.61 -1.43 -17.17
CA PRO A 141 6.58 -0.03 -16.75
C PRO A 141 7.23 0.15 -15.36
N PHE A 142 8.08 1.17 -15.24
CA PHE A 142 8.86 1.45 -14.03
C PHE A 142 8.52 2.82 -13.49
N ILE A 143 8.11 2.86 -12.23
CA ILE A 143 7.64 4.06 -11.54
C ILE A 143 8.74 4.50 -10.60
N ILE A 144 9.14 5.77 -10.68
CA ILE A 144 10.01 6.38 -9.69
C ILE A 144 9.19 7.38 -8.89
N VAL A 145 9.21 7.25 -7.57
CA VAL A 145 8.55 8.16 -6.66
C VAL A 145 9.58 8.85 -5.77
N THR A 146 9.51 10.17 -5.65
CA THR A 146 10.40 10.94 -4.78
C THR A 146 9.64 12.01 -4.01
N ASN A 147 10.12 12.34 -2.80
CA ASN A 147 9.66 13.49 -2.02
C ASN A 147 10.28 14.82 -2.48
N GLY A 148 11.32 14.76 -3.32
CA GLY A 148 11.98 15.93 -3.91
C GLY A 148 11.56 16.19 -5.36
N LYS A 149 12.48 16.79 -6.11
CA LYS A 149 12.32 17.13 -7.53
C LYS A 149 13.26 16.29 -8.40
N PHE A 150 12.86 16.10 -9.65
CA PHE A 150 13.75 15.58 -10.68
C PHE A 150 14.43 16.76 -11.39
N LEU A 151 15.69 16.57 -11.77
CA LEU A 151 16.38 17.50 -12.66
C LEU A 151 15.79 17.40 -14.07
N GLN A 152 15.72 18.52 -14.78
CA GLN A 152 15.09 18.58 -16.11
C GLN A 152 15.74 17.59 -17.09
N ASP A 153 17.06 17.45 -17.04
CA ASP A 153 17.79 16.48 -17.88
C ASP A 153 17.38 15.04 -17.59
N SER A 154 17.13 14.69 -16.32
CA SER A 154 16.63 13.37 -15.94
C SER A 154 15.20 13.14 -16.42
N VAL A 155 14.36 14.18 -16.40
CA VAL A 155 13.00 14.13 -16.96
C VAL A 155 13.05 13.90 -18.46
N ASN A 156 13.89 14.66 -19.17
CA ASN A 156 14.06 14.55 -20.62
C ASN A 156 14.46 13.13 -21.03
N LYS A 157 15.46 12.54 -20.36
CA LYS A 157 15.86 11.15 -20.61
C LYS A 157 14.77 10.14 -20.26
N ALA A 158 14.06 10.36 -19.15
CA ALA A 158 12.99 9.45 -18.75
C ALA A 158 11.83 9.42 -19.76
N MET A 159 11.54 10.54 -20.46
CA MET A 159 10.52 10.59 -21.51
C MET A 159 10.82 9.68 -22.72
N GLU A 160 12.09 9.34 -22.95
CA GLU A 160 12.51 8.42 -24.02
C GLU A 160 12.33 6.95 -23.63
N THR A 161 11.93 6.68 -22.37
CA THR A 161 11.79 5.32 -21.81
C THR A 161 10.38 5.11 -21.26
N PRO A 162 9.93 3.85 -21.06
CA PRO A 162 8.63 3.56 -20.45
C PRO A 162 8.65 3.75 -18.91
N MET A 163 9.21 4.88 -18.45
CA MET A 163 9.32 5.26 -17.05
C MET A 163 8.24 6.28 -16.69
N ILE A 164 7.74 6.19 -15.45
CA ILE A 164 6.75 7.11 -14.90
C ILE A 164 7.37 7.80 -13.72
N LEU A 165 7.62 9.11 -13.85
CA LEU A 165 8.19 9.93 -12.78
C LEU A 165 7.07 10.55 -11.94
N ARG A 166 7.17 10.40 -10.61
CA ARG A 166 6.26 10.97 -9.61
C ARG A 166 7.09 11.78 -8.62
N SER A 167 7.09 13.09 -8.79
CA SER A 167 7.82 14.03 -7.93
C SER A 167 7.01 14.39 -6.69
N ARG A 168 7.57 15.28 -5.86
CA ARG A 168 6.89 15.90 -4.71
C ARG A 168 5.47 16.36 -5.02
N GLY A 169 5.27 17.08 -6.13
CA GLY A 169 3.95 17.61 -6.48
C GLY A 169 2.88 16.53 -6.61
N TYR A 170 3.24 15.34 -7.10
CA TYR A 170 2.31 14.20 -7.13
C TYR A 170 1.93 13.70 -5.73
N LEU A 171 2.86 13.73 -4.78
CA LEU A 171 2.57 13.37 -3.39
C LEU A 171 1.67 14.41 -2.73
N GLU A 172 1.93 15.70 -2.97
CA GLU A 172 1.11 16.82 -2.50
C GLU A 172 -0.32 16.71 -3.05
N ASP A 173 -0.48 16.51 -4.36
CA ASP A 173 -1.78 16.30 -5.00
C ASP A 173 -2.54 15.10 -4.40
N TYR A 174 -1.83 14.00 -4.13
CA TYR A 174 -2.43 12.83 -3.50
C TYR A 174 -2.89 13.13 -2.07
N ILE A 175 -2.06 13.84 -1.29
CA ILE A 175 -2.39 14.25 0.07
C ILE A 175 -3.60 15.18 0.11
N GLU A 176 -3.73 16.09 -0.85
CA GLU A 176 -4.87 17.01 -0.92
C GLU A 176 -6.19 16.29 -1.24
N GLN A 177 -6.13 15.24 -2.04
CA GLN A 177 -7.29 14.42 -2.40
C GLN A 177 -7.75 13.51 -1.25
N ILE A 178 -6.92 13.31 -0.22
CA ILE A 178 -7.30 12.57 0.96
C ILE A 178 -8.35 13.38 1.74
N PRO A 179 -9.53 12.81 2.07
CA PRO A 179 -10.48 13.46 2.95
C PRO A 179 -9.83 13.79 4.29
N LYS A 180 -9.63 15.09 4.59
CA LYS A 180 -8.90 15.56 5.78
C LYS A 180 -9.55 15.17 7.11
N GLU A 181 -10.80 14.74 7.11
CA GLU A 181 -11.42 14.00 8.21
C GLU A 181 -12.48 13.04 7.67
N PRO A 182 -12.75 11.89 8.34
CA PRO A 182 -14.05 11.24 8.16
C PRO A 182 -15.10 12.25 8.61
N LYS A 183 -15.96 12.72 7.69
CA LYS A 183 -17.12 13.57 8.04
C LYS A 183 -17.72 13.02 9.34
N LYS A 184 -17.63 13.80 10.42
CA LYS A 184 -18.39 13.54 11.64
C LYS A 184 -19.83 13.38 11.16
N ASN A 185 -20.38 12.17 11.27
CA ASN A 185 -21.76 11.90 10.89
C ASN A 185 -22.61 13.00 11.54
N ARG A 186 -23.32 13.80 10.74
CA ARG A 186 -24.32 14.79 11.20
C ARG A 186 -25.57 14.12 11.77
N TYR A 187 -25.37 13.04 12.52
CA TYR A 187 -26.39 12.43 13.36
C TYR A 187 -25.87 12.52 14.80
N ASP A 188 -25.55 13.74 15.23
CA ASP A 188 -25.77 14.10 16.62
C ASP A 188 -27.30 14.08 16.77
N LEU A 189 -27.81 12.91 17.19
CA LEU A 189 -29.18 12.78 17.68
C LEU A 189 -29.28 13.71 18.89
N ASN A 190 -29.80 14.90 18.65
CA ASN A 190 -30.35 15.75 19.70
C ASN A 190 -31.44 14.94 20.40
N TYR A 191 -31.10 14.31 21.51
CA TYR A 191 -32.08 13.97 22.53
C TYR A 191 -32.34 15.25 23.33
N ASN A 192 -33.42 15.93 22.96
CA ASN A 192 -34.18 16.74 23.91
C ASN A 192 -35.06 15.81 24.74
#